data_AF-A0A3R6ZQ60-F1
#
_entry.id   AF-A0A3R6ZQ60-F1
#
_cell.length_a   1.000
_cell.length_b   1.000
_cell.length_c   1.000
_cell.angle_alpha   90.00
_cell.angle_beta   90.00
_cell.angle_gamma   90.00
#
_symmetry.space_group_name_H-M   'P 1'
#
loop_
_entity.id
_entity.type
_entity.pdbx_description
1 polymer ?
#
loop_
_entity_poly.entity_id
_entity_poly.type
_entity_poly.pdbx_seq_one_letter_code
_entity_poly.pdbx_strand_id
1 'polypeptide(L)'
;MKSTAFLTPMALIMAMMVQDASAHGRLLVPPHRGYIGKLSQFSSLVPTNFGDHGLNAGGIGQTKGGKHGICGDKFSGKRLHETGGEYGKFPQHREKVIGACYAPGSTMDLQ
;
A
#
# COMPACT_ATOMS: atom_id res chain seq x y z
N MET A 1 31.69 3.08 -43.19
CA MET A 1 30.89 2.04 -42.53
C MET A 1 31.69 1.40 -41.37
N LYS A 2 31.84 2.06 -40.21
CA LYS A 2 32.55 1.49 -39.03
C LYS A 2 31.94 1.87 -37.67
N SER A 3 30.83 2.63 -37.65
CA SER A 3 30.32 3.23 -36.40
C SER A 3 29.29 2.38 -35.64
N THR A 4 28.78 1.29 -36.22
CA THR A 4 27.72 0.48 -35.61
C THR A 4 28.23 -0.57 -34.63
N ALA A 5 29.50 -1.00 -34.73
CA ALA A 5 30.06 -2.09 -33.91
C ALA A 5 30.21 -1.75 -32.41
N PHE A 6 30.33 -0.47 -32.06
CA PHE A 6 30.39 -0.02 -30.66
C PHE A 6 29.00 0.28 -30.07
N LEU A 7 28.00 0.55 -30.91
CA LEU A 7 26.64 0.89 -30.47
C LEU A 7 25.88 -0.33 -29.95
N THR A 8 26.09 -1.51 -30.57
CA THR A 8 25.44 -2.78 -30.17
C THR A 8 25.80 -3.28 -28.77
N PRO A 9 27.09 -3.41 -28.38
CA PRO A 9 27.44 -3.87 -27.03
C PRO A 9 27.02 -2.86 -25.95
N MET A 10 27.10 -1.56 -26.25
CA MET A 10 26.64 -0.49 -25.35
C MET A 10 25.13 -0.58 -25.08
N ALA A 11 24.33 -0.82 -26.13
CA ALA A 11 22.89 -1.01 -26.01
C ALA A 11 22.54 -2.28 -25.21
N LEU A 12 23.29 -3.37 -25.40
CA LEU A 12 23.08 -4.62 -24.66
C LEU A 12 23.38 -4.46 -23.16
N ILE A 13 24.44 -3.73 -22.81
CA ILE A 13 24.75 -3.40 -21.40
C ILE A 13 23.63 -2.56 -20.78
N MET A 14 23.12 -1.53 -21.48
CA MET A 14 21.99 -0.74 -20.97
C MET A 14 20.70 -1.56 -20.79
N ALA A 15 20.42 -2.51 -21.69
CA ALA A 15 19.26 -3.39 -21.55
C ALA A 15 19.35 -4.31 -20.32
N MET A 16 20.56 -4.74 -19.93
CA MET A 16 20.77 -5.56 -18.73
C MET A 16 20.69 -4.78 -17.42
N MET A 17 20.68 -3.45 -17.47
CA MET A 17 20.49 -2.58 -16.30
C MET A 17 19.00 -2.31 -16.00
N VAL A 18 18.07 -2.88 -16.79
CA VAL A 18 16.64 -2.83 -16.49
C VAL A 18 16.37 -3.71 -15.26
N GLN A 19 16.29 -3.09 -14.09
CA GLN A 19 15.90 -3.77 -12.86
C GLN A 19 14.38 -3.95 -12.82
N ASP A 20 13.95 -5.08 -12.25
CA ASP A 20 12.54 -5.33 -11.97
C ASP A 20 12.05 -4.31 -10.92
N ALA A 21 11.10 -3.46 -11.31
CA ALA A 21 10.50 -2.51 -10.38
C ALA A 21 9.52 -3.27 -9.48
N SER A 22 9.90 -3.51 -8.22
CA SER A 22 8.96 -4.04 -7.22
C SER A 22 7.95 -2.96 -6.84
N ALA A 23 6.90 -2.83 -7.65
CA ALA A 23 5.84 -1.86 -7.43
C ALA A 23 5.09 -2.18 -6.13
N HIS A 24 5.10 -1.23 -5.21
CA HIS A 24 4.33 -1.23 -3.97
C HIS A 24 3.37 -0.04 -4.00
N GLY A 25 2.20 -0.21 -3.38
CA GLY A 25 1.13 0.77 -3.48
C GLY A 25 0.29 0.81 -2.23
N ARG A 26 -0.40 1.94 -2.05
CA ARG A 26 -1.36 2.17 -0.98
C ARG A 26 -2.45 3.12 -1.46
N LEU A 27 -3.61 3.06 -0.83
CA LEU A 27 -4.71 4.00 -1.07
C LEU A 27 -4.48 5.27 -0.22
N LEU A 28 -4.27 6.39 -0.90
CA LEU A 28 -4.04 7.71 -0.35
C LEU A 28 -5.35 8.46 -0.09
N VAL A 29 -6.32 8.35 -1.00
CA VAL A 29 -7.60 9.06 -0.92
C VAL A 29 -8.78 8.09 -1.12
N PRO A 30 -9.67 7.92 -0.12
CA PRO A 30 -9.47 8.32 1.28
C PRO A 30 -8.29 7.55 1.91
N PRO A 31 -7.60 8.12 2.92
CA PRO A 31 -6.41 7.50 3.47
C PRO A 31 -6.75 6.15 4.09
N HIS A 32 -6.17 5.06 3.57
CA HIS A 32 -6.35 3.75 4.17
C HIS A 32 -5.69 3.68 5.56
N ARG A 33 -6.08 2.69 6.35
CA ARG A 33 -5.68 2.56 7.76
C ARG A 33 -4.17 2.45 7.96
N GLY A 34 -3.41 1.92 7.00
CA GLY A 34 -1.94 1.89 7.08
C GLY A 34 -1.32 3.29 6.93
N TYR A 35 -1.87 4.11 6.03
CA TYR A 35 -1.35 5.44 5.73
C TYR A 35 -1.84 6.52 6.70
N ILE A 36 -3.05 6.37 7.26
CA ILE A 36 -3.76 7.45 7.96
C ILE A 36 -2.93 8.07 9.09
N GLY A 37 -2.13 7.28 9.82
CA GLY A 37 -1.24 7.75 10.89
C GLY A 37 -0.03 8.57 10.43
N LYS A 38 0.23 8.70 9.12
CA LYS A 38 1.23 9.63 8.57
C LYS A 38 0.69 11.05 8.42
N LEU A 39 -0.62 11.22 8.39
CA LEU A 39 -1.23 12.53 8.25
C LEU A 39 -1.22 13.24 9.60
N SER A 40 -0.78 14.50 9.63
CA SER A 40 -0.65 15.30 10.85
C SER A 40 -1.94 15.39 11.66
N GLN A 41 -3.09 15.37 10.99
CA GLN A 41 -4.42 15.40 11.62
C GLN A 41 -4.77 14.13 12.42
N PHE A 42 -4.11 12.99 12.15
CA PHE A 42 -4.40 11.71 12.78
C PHE A 42 -3.22 11.12 13.56
N SER A 43 -2.01 11.69 13.44
CA SER A 43 -0.78 11.13 14.00
C SER A 43 -0.75 11.03 15.53
N SER A 44 -1.58 11.81 16.23
CA SER A 44 -1.77 11.71 17.68
C SER A 44 -2.73 10.59 18.12
N LEU A 45 -3.50 10.02 17.18
CA LEU A 45 -4.56 9.03 17.42
C LEU A 45 -4.21 7.66 16.84
N VAL A 46 -3.56 7.63 15.68
CA VAL A 46 -3.20 6.41 14.97
C VAL A 46 -1.69 6.36 14.80
N PRO A 47 -1.01 5.28 15.24
CA PRO A 47 0.42 5.16 15.06
C PRO A 47 0.79 5.12 13.57
N THR A 48 1.95 5.69 13.23
CA THR A 48 2.47 5.65 11.87
C THR A 48 2.91 4.23 11.49
N ASN A 49 2.33 3.66 10.43
CA ASN A 49 2.86 2.46 9.79
C ASN A 49 3.87 2.85 8.70
N PHE A 50 5.16 2.57 8.91
CA PHE A 50 6.19 2.86 7.90
C PHE A 50 6.10 1.93 6.67
N GLY A 51 5.55 0.71 6.83
CA GLY A 51 5.32 -0.27 5.76
C GLY A 51 3.91 -0.24 5.18
N ASP A 52 3.25 0.92 5.20
CA ASP A 52 1.88 1.11 4.72
C ASP A 52 1.65 0.74 3.24
N HIS A 53 2.69 0.81 2.41
CA HIS A 53 2.66 0.39 1.00
C HIS A 53 2.85 -1.13 0.80
N GLY A 54 3.00 -1.91 1.88
CA GLY A 54 3.36 -3.34 1.86
C GLY A 54 2.23 -4.29 2.24
N LEU A 55 0.97 -3.88 2.16
CA LEU A 55 -0.18 -4.69 2.60
C LEU A 55 -0.63 -5.72 1.55
N ASN A 56 0.28 -6.63 1.20
CA ASN A 56 0.13 -7.65 0.16
C ASN A 56 -0.28 -9.03 0.73
N ALA A 57 -1.03 -9.05 1.82
CA ALA A 57 -1.47 -10.26 2.52
C ALA A 57 -0.35 -11.24 2.93
N GLY A 58 0.85 -10.72 3.18
CA GLY A 58 2.03 -11.52 3.55
C GLY A 58 2.78 -12.11 2.36
N GLY A 59 2.48 -11.66 1.14
CA GLY A 59 3.20 -11.99 -0.09
C GLY A 59 2.67 -13.22 -0.82
N ILE A 60 3.19 -13.43 -2.04
CA ILE A 60 2.69 -14.43 -3.00
C ILE A 60 2.68 -15.87 -2.44
N GLY A 61 3.58 -16.18 -1.51
CA GLY A 61 3.61 -17.48 -0.83
C GLY A 61 2.40 -17.72 0.08
N GLN A 62 1.93 -16.67 0.77
CA GLN A 62 0.81 -16.75 1.70
C GLN A 62 -0.55 -16.73 0.97
N THR A 63 -0.60 -16.14 -0.22
CA THR A 63 -1.83 -15.94 -0.99
C THR A 63 -2.13 -17.06 -1.99
N LYS A 64 -1.26 -18.07 -2.13
CA LYS A 64 -1.43 -19.19 -3.08
C LYS A 64 -2.78 -19.91 -2.96
N GLY A 65 -3.35 -19.95 -1.75
CA GLY A 65 -4.66 -20.57 -1.49
C GLY A 65 -5.86 -19.62 -1.62
N GLY A 66 -5.67 -18.42 -2.21
CA GLY A 66 -6.70 -17.38 -2.35
C GLY A 66 -7.03 -16.62 -1.07
N LYS A 67 -6.50 -17.03 0.08
CA LYS A 67 -6.82 -16.43 1.38
C LYS A 67 -6.14 -15.08 1.57
N HIS A 68 -6.92 -14.06 1.94
CA HIS A 68 -6.47 -12.70 2.23
C HIS A 68 -7.16 -12.17 3.49
N GLY A 69 -6.44 -11.35 4.28
CA GLY A 69 -7.10 -10.48 5.26
C GLY A 69 -7.82 -9.34 4.55
N ILE A 70 -8.96 -8.91 5.10
CA ILE A 70 -9.84 -7.93 4.43
C ILE A 70 -9.14 -6.58 4.22
N CYS A 71 -8.22 -6.23 5.11
CA CYS A 71 -7.49 -4.96 5.07
C CYS A 71 -6.02 -5.11 4.62
N GLY A 72 -5.69 -6.17 3.88
CA GLY A 72 -4.35 -6.38 3.30
C GLY A 72 -3.33 -7.02 4.24
N ASP A 73 -3.69 -7.27 5.51
CA ASP A 73 -2.93 -8.15 6.40
C ASP A 73 -2.94 -9.59 5.88
N LYS A 74 -1.95 -10.39 6.27
CA LYS A 74 -1.96 -11.83 6.00
C LYS A 74 -3.19 -12.50 6.61
N PHE A 75 -3.72 -13.51 5.90
CA PHE A 75 -4.89 -14.22 6.40
C PHE A 75 -4.61 -14.93 7.73
N SER A 76 -3.42 -15.51 7.90
CA SER A 76 -3.01 -16.20 9.12
C SER A 76 -2.29 -15.25 10.08
N GLY A 77 -2.79 -15.09 11.30
CA GLY A 77 -2.15 -14.28 12.35
C GLY A 77 -2.85 -12.96 12.63
N LYS A 78 -2.14 -12.03 13.27
CA LYS A 78 -2.71 -10.77 13.75
C LYS A 78 -3.01 -9.84 12.57
N ARG A 79 -4.23 -9.30 12.54
CA ARG A 79 -4.70 -8.36 11.50
C ARG A 79 -4.73 -6.95 12.07
N LEU A 80 -3.64 -6.22 11.84
CA LEU A 80 -3.40 -4.92 12.47
C LEU A 80 -4.26 -3.80 11.88
N HIS A 81 -4.68 -3.95 10.63
CA HIS A 81 -5.43 -2.95 9.88
C HIS A 81 -6.94 -3.20 9.91
N GLU A 82 -7.39 -4.33 10.47
CA GLU A 82 -8.81 -4.56 10.73
C GLU A 82 -9.32 -3.73 11.92
N THR A 83 -10.63 -3.56 12.02
CA THR A 83 -11.27 -2.75 13.06
C THR A 83 -10.92 -3.30 14.45
N GLY A 84 -10.41 -2.43 15.33
CA GLY A 84 -9.90 -2.80 16.66
C GLY A 84 -8.41 -3.15 16.67
N GLY A 85 -7.78 -3.29 15.50
CA GLY A 85 -6.35 -3.48 15.35
C GLY A 85 -5.52 -2.23 15.70
N GLU A 86 -4.20 -2.36 15.56
CA GLU A 86 -3.24 -1.31 15.86
C GLU A 86 -3.42 -0.06 14.99
N TYR A 87 -3.87 -0.24 13.75
CA TYR A 87 -4.13 0.85 12.81
C TYR A 87 -5.63 1.08 12.58
N GLY A 88 -6.49 0.15 12.99
CA GLY A 88 -7.95 0.23 12.86
C GLY A 88 -8.65 0.81 14.10
N LYS A 89 -8.35 2.07 14.46
CA LYS A 89 -8.71 2.67 15.75
C LYS A 89 -10.14 3.21 15.89
N PHE A 90 -11.04 2.90 14.95
CA PHE A 90 -12.42 3.38 15.01
C PHE A 90 -13.15 3.05 16.33
N PRO A 91 -13.02 1.85 16.94
CA PRO A 91 -13.68 1.56 18.21
C PRO A 91 -13.27 2.49 19.36
N GLN A 92 -12.02 2.99 19.34
CA GLN A 92 -11.46 3.85 20.38
C GLN A 92 -11.69 5.34 20.10
N HIS A 93 -11.55 5.78 18.85
CA HIS A 93 -11.54 7.19 18.49
C HIS A 93 -12.75 7.65 17.65
N ARG A 94 -13.58 6.71 17.20
CA ARG A 94 -14.85 6.96 16.50
C ARG A 94 -14.66 7.90 15.30
N GLU A 95 -15.48 8.95 15.20
CA GLU A 95 -15.47 9.92 14.10
C GLU A 95 -14.13 10.63 13.92
N LYS A 96 -13.30 10.71 14.97
CA LYS A 96 -11.99 11.39 14.91
C LYS A 96 -10.97 10.69 13.99
N VAL A 97 -11.26 9.47 13.56
CA VAL A 97 -10.40 8.69 12.65
C VAL A 97 -11.13 8.33 11.34
N ILE A 98 -12.14 9.11 10.97
CA ILE A 98 -12.78 9.02 9.64
C ILE A 98 -11.90 9.75 8.62
N GLY A 99 -11.45 9.03 7.59
CA GLY A 99 -10.57 9.58 6.54
C GLY A 99 -11.28 10.48 5.52
N ALA A 100 -12.58 10.26 5.29
CA ALA A 100 -13.43 11.08 4.41
C ALA A 100 -14.92 10.78 4.65
N CYS A 101 -15.77 11.72 4.28
CA CYS A 101 -17.23 11.60 4.29
C CYS A 101 -17.79 11.81 2.89
N TYR A 102 -18.76 10.99 2.49
CA TYR A 102 -19.34 11.02 1.15
C TYR A 102 -20.86 10.95 1.20
N ALA A 103 -21.51 11.59 0.25
CA ALA A 103 -22.95 11.49 0.07
C ALA A 103 -23.30 10.15 -0.62
N PRO A 104 -24.41 9.48 -0.26
CA PRO A 104 -24.88 8.30 -0.96
C PRO A 104 -25.04 8.57 -2.46
N GLY A 105 -24.49 7.68 -3.30
CA GLY A 105 -24.57 7.78 -4.76
C GLY A 105 -23.58 8.76 -5.41
N SER A 106 -22.70 9.41 -4.64
CA SER A 106 -21.69 10.31 -5.20
C SER A 106 -20.58 9.55 -5.95
N THR A 107 -20.11 10.14 -7.06
CA THR A 107 -18.86 9.76 -7.70
C THR A 107 -17.69 10.27 -6.86
N MET A 108 -16.68 9.45 -6.66
CA MET A 108 -15.51 9.76 -5.84
C MET A 108 -14.23 9.52 -6.63
N ASP A 109 -13.29 10.46 -6.54
CA ASP A 109 -11.94 10.30 -7.09
C ASP A 109 -11.05 9.65 -6.03
N LEU A 110 -10.64 8.40 -6.30
CA LEU A 110 -9.77 7.62 -5.42
C LEU A 110 -8.32 7.71 -5.92
N GLN A 111 -7.37 7.72 -4.98
CA GLN A 111 -5.93 7.78 -5.26
C GLN A 111 -5.16 6.75 -4.46
#